data_AF-A0A847NRC4-F1
#
_entry.id   AF-A0A847NRC4-F1
#
_cell.length_a   1.000
_cell.length_b   1.000
_cell.length_c   1.000
_cell.angle_alpha   90.00
_cell.angle_beta   90.00
_cell.angle_gamma   90.00
#
_symmetry.space_group_name_H-M   'P 1'
#
loop_
_entity.id
_entity.type
_entity.pdbx_description
1 polymer ?
#
loop_
_entity_poly.entity_id
_entity_poly.type
_entity_poly.pdbx_seq_one_letter_code
_entity_poly.pdbx_strand_id
1 'polypeptide(L)' 'MVKIEFLGPIGKPDLEVRASNLQEIKELLNQDESLKEWLEICAVALNDTIISDLNVALKSGDRVSLLPPVCGG' A
#
# COMPACT_ATOMS: atom_id res chain seq x y z
N MET A 1 2.33 -9.02 11.55
CA MET A 1 1.95 -7.61 11.38
C MET A 1 2.67 -7.09 10.15
N VAL A 2 1.98 -6.39 9.26
CA VAL A 2 2.52 -5.77 8.05
C VAL A 2 2.43 -4.27 8.26
N LYS A 3 3.48 -3.53 7.84
CA LYS A 3 3.50 -2.07 7.87
C LYS A 3 3.07 -1.54 6.51
N ILE A 4 2.10 -0.64 6.48
CA ILE A 4 1.67 0.10 5.28
C ILE A 4 2.23 1.52 5.37
N GLU A 5 2.97 1.94 4.36
CA GLU A 5 3.55 3.27 4.24
C GLU A 5 2.87 4.06 3.12
N PHE A 6 2.54 5.32 3.41
CA PHE A 6 1.92 6.23 2.47
C PHE A 6 2.94 7.29 2.06
N LEU A 7 3.48 7.18 0.85
CA LEU A 7 4.58 8.04 0.42
C LEU A 7 4.08 9.34 -0.25
N GLY A 8 4.95 10.35 -0.21
CA GLY A 8 4.77 11.60 -0.96
C GLY A 8 3.48 12.37 -0.57
N PRO A 9 2.69 12.86 -1.54
CA PRO A 9 1.53 13.71 -1.28
C PRO A 9 0.36 13.02 -0.56
N ILE A 10 0.39 11.70 -0.33
CA ILE A 10 -0.69 11.01 0.39
C ILE A 10 -0.82 11.51 1.82
N GLY A 11 0.30 11.88 2.47
CA GLY A 11 0.29 12.63 3.74
C GLY A 11 -0.36 11.92 4.93
N LYS A 12 -0.52 10.59 4.88
CA LYS A 12 -1.08 9.77 5.96
C LYS A 12 0.02 9.14 6.81
N PRO A 13 -0.20 8.95 8.12
CA PRO A 13 0.71 8.18 8.95
C PRO A 13 0.71 6.70 8.54
N ASP A 14 1.83 6.03 8.79
CA ASP A 14 1.96 4.60 8.57
C ASP A 14 0.91 3.81 9.39
N LEU A 15 0.47 2.68 8.84
CA LEU A 15 -0.55 1.82 9.44
C LEU A 15 0.00 0.41 9.64
N GLU A 16 -0.18 -0.16 10.83
CA GLU A 16 0.14 -1.56 11.10
C GLU A 16 -1.11 -2.44 11.08
N VAL A 17 -1.09 -3.50 10.27
CA VAL A 17 -2.26 -4.36 10.05
C VAL A 17 -1.90 -5.84 10.07
N ARG A 18 -2.88 -6.67 10.39
CA ARG A 18 -2.81 -8.11 10.11
C ARG A 18 -3.48 -8.35 8.76
N ALA A 19 -2.68 -8.71 7.77
CA ALA A 19 -3.15 -9.08 6.44
C ALA A 19 -2.30 -10.24 5.91
N SER A 20 -2.94 -11.15 5.18
CA SER A 20 -2.28 -12.33 4.58
C SER A 20 -1.84 -12.10 3.14
N ASN A 21 -2.42 -11.10 2.46
CA ASN A 21 -2.14 -10.73 1.07
C ASN A 21 -2.55 -9.27 0.81
N LEU A 22 -2.31 -8.77 -0.40
CA LEU A 22 -2.66 -7.40 -0.77
C LEU A 22 -4.17 -7.19 -0.99
N GLN A 23 -4.97 -8.23 -1.24
CA GLN A 23 -6.43 -8.08 -1.36
C GLN A 23 -7.04 -7.62 -0.04
N GLU A 24 -6.64 -8.25 1.06
CA GLU A 24 -7.08 -7.86 2.41
C GLU A 24 -6.67 -6.40 2.73
N ILE A 25 -5.46 -6.00 2.33
CA ILE A 25 -5.02 -4.60 2.46
C ILE A 25 -5.89 -3.67 1.61
N LYS A 26 -6.16 -4.03 0.35
CA LYS A 26 -7.01 -3.22 -0.54
C LYS A 26 -8.41 -3.03 0.03
N GLU A 27 -9.03 -4.09 0.55
CA GLU A 27 -10.36 -4.03 1.18
C GLU A 27 -10.38 -3.14 2.41
N LEU A 28 -9.33 -3.20 3.24
CA LEU A 28 -9.17 -2.31 4.39
C LEU A 28 -9.03 -0.84 3.95
N LEU A 29 -8.12 -0.56 3.02
CA LEU A 29 -7.84 0.82 2.59
C LEU A 29 -9.00 1.44 1.80
N ASN A 30 -9.81 0.64 1.09
CA ASN A 30 -11.01 1.11 0.39
C ASN A 30 -12.09 1.69 1.31
N GLN A 31 -12.04 1.40 2.62
CA GLN A 31 -12.96 1.97 3.60
C GLN A 31 -12.63 3.43 3.94
N ASP A 32 -11.41 3.88 3.62
CA ASP A 32 -10.98 5.26 3.80
C ASP A 32 -11.22 6.04 2.49
N GLU A 33 -12.28 6.86 2.49
CA GLU A 33 -12.65 7.70 1.35
C GLU A 33 -11.50 8.63 0.89
N SER A 34 -10.61 9.05 1.81
CA SER A 34 -9.46 9.90 1.46
C SER A 34 -8.39 9.19 0.63
N LEU A 35 -8.43 7.85 0.58
CA LEU A 35 -7.48 7.03 -0.16
C LEU A 35 -7.96 6.62 -1.55
N LYS A 36 -9.23 6.82 -1.90
CA LYS A 36 -9.80 6.30 -3.15
C LYS A 36 -9.04 6.74 -4.39
N GLU A 37 -8.76 8.04 -4.53
CA GLU A 37 -8.00 8.56 -5.67
C GLU A 37 -6.58 7.98 -5.73
N TRP A 38 -5.96 7.75 -4.56
CA TRP A 38 -4.62 7.20 -4.47
C TRP A 38 -4.59 5.72 -4.83
N LEU A 39 -5.56 4.93 -4.38
CA LEU A 39 -5.64 3.50 -4.68
C LEU A 39 -5.80 3.20 -6.18
N GLU A 40 -6.34 4.15 -6.95
CA GLU A 40 -6.47 4.02 -8.41
C GLU A 40 -5.17 4.30 -9.17
N ILE A 41 -4.31 5.17 -8.62
CA ILE A 41 -3.14 5.69 -9.35
C ILE A 41 -1.79 5.25 -8.76
N CYS A 42 -1.77 4.74 -7.53
CA CYS A 42 -0.53 4.34 -6.87
C CYS A 42 0.02 3.02 -7.41
N ALA A 43 1.33 2.95 -7.58
CA ALA A 43 2.03 1.68 -7.59
C ALA A 43 2.13 1.12 -6.16
N VAL A 44 2.27 -0.19 -6.04
CA VAL A 44 2.47 -0.88 -4.76
C VAL A 44 3.83 -1.54 -4.76
N ALA A 45 4.63 -1.30 -3.72
CA ALA A 45 5.87 -2.04 -3.49
C ALA A 45 5.75 -2.90 -2.23
N LEU A 46 6.25 -4.13 -2.32
CA LEU A 46 6.49 -5.01 -1.17
C LEU A 46 7.99 -5.10 -0.94
N ASN A 47 8.45 -4.63 0.23
CA ASN A 47 9.87 -4.62 0.60
C ASN A 47 10.76 -4.03 -0.52
N ASP A 48 10.44 -2.81 -0.95
CA ASP A 48 11.14 -2.06 -2.02
C ASP A 48 11.04 -2.63 -3.44
N THR A 49 10.26 -3.69 -3.64
CA THR A 49 10.02 -4.28 -4.96
C THR A 49 8.61 -3.97 -5.44
N ILE A 50 8.47 -3.32 -6.59
CA ILE A 50 7.14 -3.09 -7.21
C ILE A 50 6.51 -4.43 -7.55
N ILE A 51 5.26 -4.63 -7.12
CA ILE A 51 4.48 -5.82 -7.40
C ILE A 51 3.12 -5.46 -7.98
N SER A 52 2.57 -6.35 -8.80
CA SER A 52 1.24 -6.21 -9.41
C SER A 52 0.30 -7.36 -9.08
N ASP A 53 0.81 -8.46 -8.50
CA ASP A 53 -0.02 -9.58 -8.07
C ASP A 53 -0.55 -9.34 -6.66
N LEU A 54 -1.88 -9.32 -6.53
CA LEU A 54 -2.56 -9.09 -5.26
C LEU A 54 -2.54 -10.33 -4.34
N ASN A 55 -2.22 -11.51 -4.89
CA ASN A 55 -2.23 -12.78 -4.15
C ASN A 55 -0.91 -13.10 -3.46
N VAL A 56 0.10 -12.23 -3.58
CA VAL A 56 1.38 -12.41 -2.91
C VAL A 56 1.15 -12.58 -1.41
N ALA A 57 1.68 -13.67 -0.86
CA ALA A 57 1.58 -13.95 0.56
C ALA A 57 2.42 -12.95 1.35
N LEU A 58 1.79 -12.27 2.30
CA LEU A 58 2.44 -11.37 3.23
C LEU A 58 2.81 -12.10 4.52
N LYS A 59 3.95 -11.73 5.10
CA LYS A 59 4.43 -12.24 6.37
C LYS A 59 4.64 -11.11 7.37
N SER A 60 4.77 -11.48 8.64
CA SER A 60 5.06 -10.50 9.68
C SER A 60 6.40 -9.82 9.41
N GLY A 61 6.41 -8.49 9.51
CA GLY A 61 7.58 -7.64 9.23
C GLY A 61 7.65 -7.14 7.79
N ASP A 62 6.77 -7.59 6.90
CA ASP A 62 6.70 -7.04 5.54
C ASP A 62 6.26 -5.57 5.56
N ARG A 63 6.78 -4.83 4.58
CA ARG A 63 6.48 -3.44 4.33
C ARG A 63 5.81 -3.26 2.97
N VAL A 64 4.62 -2.68 2.97
CA VAL A 64 3.85 -2.36 1.78
C VAL A 64 3.82 -0.84 1.64
N SER A 65 4.38 -0.32 0.56
CA SER A 65 4.42 1.13 0.31
C SER A 65 3.48 1.49 -0.84
N LEU A 66 2.60 2.47 -0.62
CA LEU A 66 1.79 3.10 -1.67
C LEU A 66 2.59 4.25 -2.26
N LEU A 67 2.89 4.14 -3.56
CA LEU A 67 3.72 5.09 -4.29
C LEU A 67 2.84 5.87 -5.27
N PRO A 68 2.49 7.13 -4.98
CA PRO A 68 1.76 7.95 -5.94
C PRO A 68 2.62 8.24 -7.18
N PRO A 69 2.00 8.54 -8.33
CA PRO A 69 2.73 8.93 -9.53
C PRO A 69 3.68 10.08 -9.22
N VAL A 70 4.94 9.91 -9.60
CA VAL A 70 5.94 10.96 -9.51
C VAL A 70 6.07 11.64 -10.87
N CYS A 71 5.98 12.96 -10.92
CA CYS A 71 6.52 13.72 -12.05
C CYS A 71 8.04 13.69 -11.91
N GLY A 72 8.67 12.65 -12.47
CA GLY A 72 10.12 12.63 -12.65
C GLY A 72 10.49 13.82 -13.53
N GLY A 73 11.22 14.78 -12.96
CA GLY A 73 11.74 15.95 -13.67
C GLY A 73 12.79 15.57 -14.71
#